data_AF-A0A2S4VGD6-F1
#
_entry.id   AF-A0A2S4VGD6-F1
#
_cell.length_a   1.000
_cell.length_b   1.000
_cell.length_c   1.000
_cell.angle_alpha   90.00
_cell.angle_beta   90.00
_cell.angle_gamma   90.00
#
_symmetry.space_group_name_H-M   'P 1'
#
loop_
_entity.id
_entity.type
_entity.pdbx_description
1 polymer ?
#
loop_
_entity_poly.entity_id
_entity_poly.type
_entity_poly.pdbx_seq_one_letter_code
_entity_poly.pdbx_strand_id
1 'polypeptide(L)'
;MRIDMPPSTRQFLSQPVTDCNNPPTRQGTMTAIGTIPKTVDYTVLRLEFSYGVLVTQNSEDRNSLVEDQVIIDKIKDFSQMEDFIIKKSRFNDAFTMFAECLGTFKEQSALDLKYKYPGRSPREVYLFTCFNECWKNSAGWFTYWRITQDIMSSINPRKSVQVERLLLLYLSYVNMIDKTIPRPADEGLDALEHDSKLFETAIDIFRRITNPAHGDTELTIIEDDFKPRSRQAPLRDMSASYKTLLWRWLKVWILNSGRDYLRINFFYNHYSNQAFLSFFNKLFCLSIKGNNRRLLESSAAIIHVSS
;
A
#
# COMPACT_ATOMS: atom_id res chain seq x y z
N MET A 1 -11.53 55.55 52.58
CA MET A 1 -10.41 54.59 52.62
C MET A 1 -10.72 53.52 51.56
N ARG A 2 -10.16 53.68 50.36
CA ARG A 2 -10.24 52.69 49.27
C ARG A 2 -9.17 51.64 49.52
N ILE A 3 -9.55 50.36 49.47
CA ILE A 3 -8.61 49.27 49.31
C ILE A 3 -9.13 48.46 48.12
N ASP A 4 -8.39 48.59 47.03
CA ASP A 4 -8.52 47.83 45.80
C ASP A 4 -8.19 46.35 46.07
N MET A 5 -9.01 45.45 45.52
CA MET A 5 -8.76 44.02 45.57
C MET A 5 -8.47 43.52 44.14
N PRO A 6 -7.37 42.77 43.92
CA PRO A 6 -6.82 42.51 42.60
C PRO A 6 -7.63 41.49 41.78
N PRO A 7 -7.51 41.52 40.44
CA PRO A 7 -8.22 40.60 39.56
C PRO A 7 -7.68 39.17 39.67
N SER A 8 -8.60 38.21 39.74
CA SER A 8 -8.31 36.77 39.73
C SER A 8 -7.83 36.33 38.35
N THR A 9 -6.54 35.99 38.27
CA THR A 9 -5.90 35.34 37.13
C THR A 9 -6.45 33.92 36.97
N ARG A 10 -7.51 33.73 36.18
CA ARG A 10 -7.82 32.42 35.60
C ARG A 10 -6.93 32.22 34.38
N GLN A 11 -5.84 31.48 34.56
CA GLN A 11 -5.07 30.90 33.48
C GLN A 11 -5.99 29.95 32.69
N PHE A 12 -6.43 30.39 31.51
CA PHE A 12 -6.89 29.48 30.48
C PHE A 12 -5.68 28.69 30.01
N LEU A 13 -5.59 27.43 30.42
CA LEU A 13 -4.74 26.44 29.75
C LEU A 13 -5.34 26.21 28.36
N SER A 14 -4.81 26.96 27.39
CA SER A 14 -5.05 26.74 25.97
C SER A 14 -4.58 25.33 25.61
N GLN A 15 -5.52 24.42 25.37
CA GLN A 15 -5.22 23.17 24.67
C GLN A 15 -4.74 23.52 23.25
N PRO A 16 -3.67 22.88 22.73
CA PRO A 16 -3.28 23.10 21.35
C PRO A 16 -4.34 22.47 20.44
N VAL A 17 -5.11 23.34 19.77
CA VAL A 17 -5.90 23.00 18.60
C VAL A 17 -4.92 22.45 17.56
N THR A 18 -4.99 21.15 17.29
CA THR A 18 -4.23 20.53 16.22
C THR A 18 -4.93 20.90 14.92
N ASP A 19 -4.47 21.99 14.32
CA ASP A 19 -5.00 22.52 13.07
C ASP A 19 -4.60 21.57 11.92
N CYS A 20 -5.53 20.71 11.50
CA CYS A 20 -5.29 19.64 10.52
C CYS A 20 -5.23 20.11 9.04
N ASN A 21 -5.00 21.40 8.76
CA ASN A 21 -5.21 21.95 7.41
C ASN A 21 -3.99 22.59 6.72
N ASN A 22 -2.77 22.43 7.23
CA ASN A 22 -1.59 22.96 6.54
C ASN A 22 -0.79 21.86 5.82
N PRO A 23 -0.61 21.94 4.48
CA PRO A 23 0.37 21.10 3.79
C PRO A 23 1.78 21.47 4.24
N PRO A 24 2.68 20.51 4.51
CA PRO A 24 4.03 20.83 4.96
C PRO A 24 4.81 21.50 3.82
N THR A 25 5.23 22.75 4.08
CA THR A 25 6.10 23.55 3.22
C THR A 25 7.45 22.84 3.05
N ARG A 26 7.82 22.52 1.80
CA ARG A 26 9.13 21.94 1.47
C ARG A 26 10.23 22.99 1.70
N GLN A 27 11.13 22.74 2.64
CA GLN A 27 12.50 23.22 2.56
C GLN A 27 13.43 22.03 2.73
N GLY A 28 13.95 21.54 1.61
CA GLY A 28 14.95 20.49 1.54
C GLY A 28 15.75 20.71 0.27
N THR A 29 16.96 21.23 0.44
CA THR A 29 17.94 21.54 -0.60
C THR A 29 18.23 20.28 -1.41
N MET A 30 17.99 20.32 -2.74
CA MET A 30 18.40 19.24 -3.65
C MET A 30 19.92 19.28 -3.81
N THR A 31 20.62 18.36 -3.18
CA THR A 31 21.98 17.98 -3.60
C THR A 31 21.88 17.02 -4.78
N ALA A 32 22.63 17.31 -5.84
CA ALA A 32 22.71 16.50 -7.04
C ALA A 32 23.16 15.07 -6.71
N ILE A 33 22.41 14.07 -7.18
CA ILE A 33 22.71 12.65 -6.99
C ILE A 33 23.77 12.27 -8.05
N GLY A 34 24.96 11.90 -7.58
CA GLY A 34 26.01 11.31 -8.40
C GLY A 34 25.59 9.99 -9.03
N THR A 35 26.26 9.65 -10.13
CA THR A 35 26.03 8.44 -10.93
C THR A 35 26.03 7.18 -10.07
N ILE A 36 24.97 6.38 -10.18
CA ILE A 36 24.73 5.20 -9.33
C ILE A 36 25.59 4.01 -9.79
N PRO A 37 26.32 3.32 -8.89
CA PRO A 37 27.09 2.13 -9.24
C PRO A 37 26.21 0.95 -9.66
N LYS A 38 26.62 0.20 -10.70
CA LYS A 38 25.92 -0.99 -11.22
C LYS A 38 26.04 -2.26 -10.35
N THR A 39 26.72 -2.20 -9.21
CA THR A 39 27.14 -3.36 -8.42
C THR A 39 26.46 -3.46 -7.04
N VAL A 40 25.29 -2.84 -6.87
CA VAL A 40 24.52 -2.98 -5.62
C VAL A 40 23.72 -4.28 -5.66
N ASP A 41 23.85 -5.11 -4.63
CA ASP A 41 22.97 -6.26 -4.45
C ASP A 41 21.55 -5.77 -4.13
N TYR A 42 20.68 -5.80 -5.15
CA TYR A 42 19.31 -5.30 -5.07
C TYR A 42 18.37 -6.25 -4.30
N THR A 43 18.83 -7.44 -3.87
CA THR A 43 18.02 -8.34 -3.03
C THR A 43 17.68 -7.70 -1.69
N VAL A 44 18.55 -6.82 -1.16
CA VAL A 44 18.37 -6.08 0.10
C VAL A 44 17.17 -5.13 0.05
N LEU A 45 16.81 -4.66 -1.15
CA LEU A 45 15.72 -3.70 -1.38
C LEU A 45 14.37 -4.36 -1.71
N ARG A 46 14.29 -5.68 -1.64
CA ARG A 46 13.06 -6.40 -1.91
C ARG A 46 12.05 -6.17 -0.77
N LEU A 47 10.82 -5.82 -1.14
CA LEU A 47 9.68 -5.90 -0.21
C LEU A 47 9.57 -7.33 0.32
N GLU A 48 9.73 -7.51 1.62
CA GLU A 48 9.53 -8.80 2.28
C GLU A 48 8.24 -8.77 3.08
N PHE A 49 7.46 -9.83 2.89
CA PHE A 49 6.19 -10.04 3.57
C PHE A 49 6.24 -11.32 4.42
N SER A 50 7.43 -11.75 4.82
CA SER A 50 7.63 -12.94 5.65
C SER A 50 7.13 -12.70 7.08
N TYR A 51 6.77 -13.79 7.77
CA TYR A 51 6.33 -13.74 9.16
C TYR A 51 7.31 -12.98 10.06
N GLY A 52 8.62 -13.28 9.96
CA GLY A 52 9.64 -12.65 10.80
C GLY A 52 9.66 -11.13 10.66
N VAL A 53 9.58 -10.62 9.43
CA VAL A 53 9.51 -9.18 9.18
C VAL A 53 8.24 -8.58 9.79
N LEU A 54 7.08 -9.18 9.56
CA LEU A 54 5.80 -8.66 10.05
C LEU A 54 5.75 -8.61 11.59
N VAL A 55 6.26 -9.64 12.29
CA VAL A 55 6.31 -9.69 13.77
C VAL A 55 7.17 -8.58 14.33
N THR A 56 8.40 -8.43 13.84
CA THR A 56 9.32 -7.41 14.35
C THR A 56 8.72 -6.02 14.20
N GLN A 57 8.14 -5.73 13.04
CA GLN A 57 7.48 -4.44 12.79
C GLN A 57 6.29 -4.20 13.72
N ASN A 58 5.45 -5.21 13.92
CA ASN A 58 4.28 -5.10 14.79
C ASN A 58 4.67 -4.84 16.25
N SER A 59 5.69 -5.54 16.75
CA SER A 59 6.15 -5.42 18.14
C SER A 59 6.69 -4.03 18.51
N GLU A 60 7.23 -3.31 17.54
CA GLU A 60 7.79 -1.97 17.74
C GLU A 60 6.73 -0.86 17.55
N ASP A 61 5.55 -1.17 17.02
CA ASP A 61 4.53 -0.19 16.71
C ASP A 61 3.53 -0.01 17.86
N ARG A 62 3.59 1.16 18.52
CA ARG A 62 2.61 1.56 19.56
C ARG A 62 1.17 1.70 19.00
N ASN A 63 1.03 1.83 17.69
CA ASN A 63 -0.26 1.92 17.00
C ASN A 63 -0.76 0.56 16.47
N SER A 64 -0.08 -0.55 16.80
CA SER A 64 -0.52 -1.91 16.45
C SER A 64 -1.93 -2.18 16.95
N LEU A 65 -2.79 -2.75 16.10
CA LEU A 65 -4.14 -3.14 16.51
C LEU A 65 -4.10 -4.57 17.07
N VAL A 66 -5.08 -4.92 17.92
CA VAL A 66 -5.19 -6.29 18.48
C VAL A 66 -5.31 -7.35 17.37
N GLU A 67 -5.95 -7.01 16.25
CA GLU A 67 -6.05 -7.89 15.08
C GLU A 67 -4.71 -8.14 14.37
N ASP A 68 -3.68 -7.30 14.58
CA ASP A 68 -2.41 -7.39 13.86
C ASP A 68 -1.74 -8.72 14.15
N GLN A 69 -1.66 -9.09 15.42
CA GLN A 69 -1.05 -10.33 15.84
C GLN A 69 -1.83 -11.54 15.34
N VAL A 70 -3.17 -11.49 15.35
CA VAL A 70 -4.03 -12.58 14.85
C VAL A 70 -3.74 -12.89 13.39
N ILE A 71 -3.54 -11.85 12.57
CA ILE A 71 -3.24 -12.03 11.14
C ILE A 71 -1.82 -12.52 10.94
N ILE A 72 -0.87 -11.99 11.71
CA ILE A 72 0.53 -12.42 11.65
C ILE A 72 0.63 -13.90 11.99
N ASP A 73 -0.09 -14.37 13.01
CA ASP A 73 -0.15 -15.78 13.39
C ASP A 73 -0.83 -16.63 12.29
N LYS A 74 -1.90 -16.13 11.65
CA LYS A 74 -2.49 -16.81 10.49
C LYS A 74 -1.53 -16.91 9.30
N ILE A 75 -0.78 -15.84 9.02
CA ILE A 75 0.26 -15.83 7.97
C ILE A 75 1.36 -16.84 8.31
N LYS A 76 1.77 -16.91 9.58
CA LYS A 76 2.76 -17.87 10.08
C LYS A 76 2.33 -19.31 9.86
N ASP A 77 1.11 -19.63 10.29
CA ASP A 77 0.55 -20.97 10.19
C ASP A 77 0.37 -21.36 8.73
N PHE A 78 -0.06 -20.40 7.90
CA PHE A 78 -0.14 -20.58 6.47
C PHE A 78 1.24 -20.81 5.84
N SER A 79 2.22 -19.93 6.09
CA SER A 79 3.54 -19.99 5.43
C SER A 79 4.46 -21.08 5.99
N GLN A 80 4.08 -21.72 7.11
CA GLN A 80 4.92 -22.68 7.82
C GLN A 80 6.30 -22.12 8.17
N MET A 81 6.35 -20.83 8.54
CA MET A 81 7.56 -20.05 8.83
C MET A 81 8.45 -19.73 7.61
N GLU A 82 8.05 -20.09 6.40
CA GLU A 82 8.74 -19.71 5.17
C GLU A 82 8.25 -18.35 4.64
N ASP A 83 8.78 -17.96 3.47
CA ASP A 83 8.29 -16.80 2.72
C ASP A 83 6.79 -16.91 2.46
N PHE A 84 6.07 -15.83 2.70
CA PHE A 84 4.61 -15.79 2.51
C PHE A 84 4.26 -15.72 1.03
N ILE A 85 4.19 -16.91 0.41
CA ILE A 85 3.87 -17.11 -1.01
C ILE A 85 2.69 -18.07 -1.13
N ILE A 86 1.65 -17.62 -1.83
CA ILE A 86 0.41 -18.35 -2.07
C ILE A 86 0.49 -19.00 -3.45
N LYS A 87 0.88 -20.27 -3.46
CA LYS A 87 0.88 -21.11 -4.66
C LYS A 87 -0.55 -21.51 -5.05
N LYS A 88 -0.75 -21.83 -6.33
CA LYS A 88 -2.06 -22.24 -6.89
C LYS A 88 -2.73 -23.37 -6.10
N SER A 89 -1.95 -24.35 -5.64
CA SER A 89 -2.44 -25.48 -4.83
C SER A 89 -3.08 -25.06 -3.50
N ARG A 90 -2.83 -23.84 -3.02
CA ARG A 90 -3.26 -23.33 -1.71
C ARG A 90 -4.24 -22.17 -1.81
N PHE A 91 -4.85 -21.92 -2.98
CA PHE A 91 -5.80 -20.82 -3.15
C PHE A 91 -7.03 -20.94 -2.25
N ASN A 92 -7.56 -22.15 -2.03
CA ASN A 92 -8.69 -22.37 -1.13
C ASN A 92 -8.32 -22.08 0.33
N ASP A 93 -7.16 -22.54 0.77
CA ASP A 93 -6.65 -22.28 2.12
C ASP A 93 -6.41 -20.77 2.33
N ALA A 94 -5.83 -20.10 1.33
CA ALA A 94 -5.61 -18.66 1.35
C ALA A 94 -6.92 -17.89 1.41
N PHE A 95 -7.92 -18.30 0.63
CA PHE A 95 -9.25 -17.70 0.68
C PHE A 95 -9.87 -17.83 2.07
N THR A 96 -9.78 -19.02 2.68
CA THR A 96 -10.27 -19.27 4.04
C THR A 96 -9.60 -18.33 5.04
N MET A 97 -8.27 -18.20 4.97
CA MET A 97 -7.53 -17.25 5.79
C MET A 97 -7.99 -15.79 5.58
N PHE A 98 -8.22 -15.36 4.33
CA PHE A 98 -8.70 -14.00 4.05
C PHE A 98 -10.11 -13.75 4.60
N ALA A 99 -10.98 -14.74 4.50
CA ALA A 99 -12.35 -14.72 5.01
C ALA A 99 -12.38 -14.62 6.55
N GLU A 100 -11.53 -15.38 7.22
CA GLU A 100 -11.38 -15.34 8.68
C GLU A 100 -10.83 -13.99 9.15
N CYS A 101 -9.80 -13.46 8.47
CA CYS A 101 -9.29 -12.11 8.74
C CYS A 101 -10.40 -11.06 8.61
N LEU A 102 -11.24 -11.14 7.57
CA LEU A 102 -12.38 -10.24 7.41
C LEU A 102 -13.38 -10.33 8.57
N GLY A 103 -13.61 -11.53 9.11
CA GLY A 103 -14.42 -11.75 10.32
C GLY A 103 -13.81 -11.04 11.54
N THR A 104 -12.52 -11.28 11.81
CA THR A 104 -11.77 -10.61 12.88
C THR A 104 -11.89 -9.08 12.81
N PHE A 105 -11.79 -8.50 11.61
CA PHE A 105 -11.85 -7.03 11.42
C PHE A 105 -13.20 -6.41 11.76
N LYS A 106 -14.27 -7.20 11.63
CA LYS A 106 -15.65 -6.75 11.87
C LYS A 106 -16.06 -6.94 13.32
N GLU A 107 -15.64 -8.04 13.94
CA GLU A 107 -16.18 -8.47 15.23
C GLU A 107 -15.24 -8.16 16.39
N GLN A 108 -13.95 -8.50 16.25
CA GLN A 108 -13.03 -8.55 17.38
C GLN A 108 -12.26 -7.23 17.60
N SER A 109 -11.94 -6.51 16.52
CA SER A 109 -11.09 -5.32 16.60
C SER A 109 -11.85 -4.00 16.51
N ALA A 110 -13.17 -4.02 16.36
CA ALA A 110 -13.96 -2.82 16.11
C ALA A 110 -13.83 -1.79 17.25
N LEU A 111 -13.70 -2.24 18.50
CA LEU A 111 -13.54 -1.36 19.66
C LEU A 111 -12.12 -0.78 19.76
N ASP A 112 -11.08 -1.61 19.65
CA ASP A 112 -9.68 -1.17 19.67
C ASP A 112 -9.39 -0.18 18.53
N LEU A 113 -9.87 -0.49 17.32
CA LEU A 113 -9.77 0.40 16.16
C LEU A 113 -10.46 1.74 16.41
N LYS A 114 -11.68 1.75 16.96
CA LYS A 114 -12.42 2.99 17.27
C LYS A 114 -11.71 3.82 18.32
N TYR A 115 -11.08 3.16 19.30
CA TYR A 115 -10.33 3.82 20.36
C TYR A 115 -9.07 4.51 19.81
N LYS A 116 -8.27 3.82 19.00
CA LYS A 116 -7.03 4.37 18.43
C LYS A 116 -7.28 5.34 17.27
N TYR A 117 -8.35 5.15 16.51
CA TYR A 117 -8.69 5.93 15.32
C TYR A 117 -10.14 6.46 15.41
N PRO A 118 -10.40 7.49 16.24
CA PRO A 118 -11.73 8.03 16.41
C PRO A 118 -12.25 8.68 15.12
N GLY A 119 -13.56 8.55 14.85
CA GLY A 119 -14.21 9.17 13.70
C GLY A 119 -15.35 8.34 13.13
N ARG A 120 -15.96 8.83 12.04
CA ARG A 120 -17.06 8.13 11.33
C ARG A 120 -16.59 6.86 10.63
N SER A 121 -15.34 6.83 10.16
CA SER A 121 -14.73 5.71 9.46
C SER A 121 -13.35 5.34 10.03
N PRO A 122 -13.26 4.78 11.25
CA PRO A 122 -11.98 4.44 11.90
C PRO A 122 -11.02 3.64 11.02
N ARG A 123 -11.56 2.67 10.27
CA ARG A 123 -10.78 1.83 9.36
C ARG A 123 -10.15 2.60 8.21
N GLU A 124 -10.88 3.58 7.67
CA GLU A 124 -10.37 4.44 6.59
C GLU A 124 -9.29 5.38 7.12
N VAL A 125 -9.44 5.90 8.34
CA VAL A 125 -8.43 6.73 9.01
C VAL A 125 -7.15 5.93 9.28
N TYR A 126 -7.28 4.70 9.79
CA TYR A 126 -6.14 3.78 9.97
C TYR A 126 -5.39 3.54 8.65
N LEU A 127 -6.12 3.16 7.60
CA LEU A 127 -5.52 2.92 6.29
C LEU A 127 -4.83 4.17 5.72
N PHE A 128 -5.47 5.34 5.86
CA PHE A 128 -4.90 6.60 5.40
C PHE A 128 -3.63 6.98 6.18
N THR A 129 -3.56 6.63 7.47
CA THR A 129 -2.34 6.81 8.28
C THR A 129 -1.19 5.97 7.72
N CYS A 130 -1.44 4.71 7.36
CA CYS A 130 -0.45 3.85 6.72
C CYS A 130 -0.07 4.34 5.31
N PHE A 131 -1.02 4.91 4.54
CA PHE A 131 -0.70 5.55 3.27
C PHE A 131 0.22 6.76 3.44
N ASN A 132 0.00 7.57 4.47
CA ASN A 132 0.89 8.67 4.80
C ASN A 132 2.27 8.17 5.24
N GLU A 133 2.35 7.04 5.94
CA GLU A 133 3.61 6.40 6.29
C GLU A 133 4.43 6.05 5.04
N CYS A 134 3.82 5.40 4.05
CA CYS A 134 4.46 5.12 2.75
C CYS A 134 5.00 6.39 2.09
N TRP A 135 4.21 7.47 2.12
CA TRP A 135 4.59 8.74 1.50
C TRP A 135 5.82 9.41 2.13
N LYS A 136 6.09 9.19 3.43
CA LYS A 136 7.25 9.79 4.13
C LYS A 136 8.58 9.43 3.47
N ASN A 137 8.70 8.24 2.88
CA ASN A 137 9.89 7.80 2.16
C ASN A 137 9.67 7.69 0.64
N SER A 138 8.76 8.51 0.08
CA SER A 138 8.40 8.49 -1.35
C SER A 138 9.59 8.65 -2.30
N ALA A 139 10.57 9.50 -1.97
CA ALA A 139 11.77 9.67 -2.78
C ALA A 139 12.62 8.39 -2.88
N GLY A 140 12.76 7.67 -1.77
CA GLY A 140 13.42 6.37 -1.74
C GLY A 140 12.69 5.36 -2.63
N TRP A 141 11.37 5.30 -2.52
CA TRP A 141 10.56 4.36 -3.31
C TRP A 141 10.65 4.60 -4.82
N PHE A 142 10.54 5.86 -5.24
CA PHE A 142 10.69 6.19 -6.66
C PHE A 142 12.10 5.92 -7.18
N THR A 143 13.12 6.11 -6.34
CA THR A 143 14.51 5.78 -6.69
C THR A 143 14.68 4.28 -6.85
N TYR A 144 14.17 3.49 -5.91
CA TYR A 144 14.16 2.03 -5.98
C TYR A 144 13.53 1.51 -7.27
N TRP A 145 12.33 1.97 -7.63
CA TRP A 145 11.68 1.52 -8.87
C TRP A 145 12.37 2.03 -10.13
N ARG A 146 12.96 3.23 -10.11
CA ARG A 146 13.76 3.70 -11.25
C ARG A 146 14.95 2.78 -11.50
N ILE A 147 15.62 2.33 -10.45
CA ILE A 147 16.78 1.44 -10.54
C ILE A 147 16.36 0.02 -10.94
N THR A 148 15.31 -0.51 -10.32
CA THR A 148 14.93 -1.93 -10.49
C THR A 148 14.07 -2.20 -11.70
N GLN A 149 13.47 -1.19 -12.33
CA GLN A 149 12.51 -1.40 -13.41
C GLN A 149 12.82 -0.56 -14.66
N ASP A 150 13.72 0.43 -14.66
CA ASP A 150 14.08 1.33 -15.81
C ASP A 150 12.91 2.02 -16.56
N ILE A 151 11.65 1.75 -16.17
CA ILE A 151 10.43 2.19 -16.87
C ILE A 151 9.90 3.52 -16.31
N MET A 152 10.39 3.95 -15.14
CA MET A 152 9.97 5.21 -14.49
C MET A 152 10.31 6.47 -15.30
N SER A 153 11.18 6.38 -16.30
CA SER A 153 11.50 7.44 -17.25
C SER A 153 10.28 7.82 -18.13
N SER A 154 9.36 6.88 -18.36
CA SER A 154 8.15 7.06 -19.18
C SER A 154 7.00 7.74 -18.44
N ILE A 155 7.08 7.86 -17.11
CA ILE A 155 6.04 8.48 -16.30
C ILE A 155 6.48 9.89 -15.95
N ASN A 156 5.69 10.88 -16.35
CA ASN A 156 5.82 12.23 -15.83
C ASN A 156 4.69 12.47 -14.80
N PRO A 157 4.86 12.04 -13.53
CA PRO A 157 3.80 12.15 -12.54
C PRO A 157 3.61 13.60 -12.05
N ARG A 158 4.40 14.56 -12.58
CA ARG A 158 4.43 15.99 -12.21
C ARG A 158 3.13 16.76 -12.47
N LYS A 159 2.00 16.08 -12.72
CA LYS A 159 0.68 16.70 -12.84
C LYS A 159 0.12 17.13 -11.47
N SER A 160 0.29 16.33 -10.41
CA SER A 160 -0.10 16.71 -9.04
C SER A 160 0.48 15.76 -7.96
N VAL A 161 0.61 16.26 -6.72
CA VAL A 161 1.03 15.46 -5.55
C VAL A 161 0.08 14.28 -5.29
N GLN A 162 -1.22 14.46 -5.55
CA GLN A 162 -2.22 13.38 -5.41
C GLN A 162 -1.95 12.23 -6.40
N VAL A 163 -1.58 12.54 -7.64
CA VAL A 163 -1.26 11.55 -8.66
C VAL A 163 0.04 10.80 -8.32
N GLU A 164 1.06 11.49 -7.82
CA GLU A 164 2.28 10.87 -7.31
C GLU A 164 2.00 9.93 -6.13
N ARG A 165 1.16 10.37 -5.18
CA ARG A 165 0.73 9.54 -4.04
C ARG A 165 0.02 8.27 -4.49
N LEU A 166 -0.91 8.39 -5.44
CA LEU A 166 -1.63 7.24 -5.97
C LEU A 166 -0.70 6.30 -6.75
N LEU A 167 0.27 6.81 -7.51
CA LEU A 167 1.29 6.00 -8.17
C LEU A 167 2.08 5.17 -7.16
N LEU A 168 2.58 5.82 -6.11
CA LEU A 168 3.34 5.17 -5.05
C LEU A 168 2.55 4.02 -4.40
N LEU A 169 1.29 4.29 -4.02
CA LEU A 169 0.44 3.27 -3.43
C LEU A 169 0.13 2.15 -4.42
N TYR A 170 -0.22 2.49 -5.65
CA TYR A 170 -0.56 1.54 -6.69
C TYR A 170 0.58 0.56 -6.99
N LEU A 171 1.80 1.06 -7.21
CA LEU A 171 2.97 0.21 -7.44
C LEU A 171 3.36 -0.63 -6.22
N SER A 172 3.17 -0.08 -5.00
CA SER A 172 3.37 -0.86 -3.77
C SER A 172 2.43 -2.05 -3.68
N TYR A 173 1.15 -1.87 -4.03
CA TYR A 173 0.16 -2.96 -4.05
C TYR A 173 0.40 -3.95 -5.19
N VAL A 174 0.77 -3.47 -6.38
CA VAL A 174 1.17 -4.34 -7.51
C VAL A 174 2.30 -5.26 -7.08
N ASN A 175 3.38 -4.70 -6.50
CA ASN A 175 4.51 -5.48 -6.01
C ASN A 175 4.08 -6.48 -4.94
N MET A 176 3.31 -6.01 -3.94
CA MET A 176 2.85 -6.87 -2.83
C MET A 176 1.99 -8.04 -3.33
N ILE A 177 1.02 -7.79 -4.22
CA ILE A 177 0.15 -8.83 -4.78
C ILE A 177 0.96 -9.78 -5.65
N ASP A 178 1.88 -9.28 -6.46
CA ASP A 178 2.72 -10.10 -7.32
C ASP A 178 3.60 -11.07 -6.52
N LYS A 179 4.27 -10.57 -5.47
CA LYS A 179 5.12 -11.36 -4.59
C LYS A 179 4.35 -12.38 -3.77
N THR A 180 3.18 -11.98 -3.26
CA THR A 180 2.36 -12.83 -2.39
C THR A 180 1.64 -13.90 -3.20
N ILE A 181 1.14 -13.55 -4.39
CA ILE A 181 0.42 -14.46 -5.29
C ILE A 181 1.06 -14.36 -6.67
N PRO A 182 2.19 -15.04 -6.89
CA PRO A 182 2.86 -15.01 -8.18
C PRO A 182 1.95 -15.56 -9.27
N ARG A 183 2.21 -15.15 -10.52
CA ARG A 183 1.55 -15.76 -11.67
C ARG A 183 1.87 -17.26 -11.66
N PRO A 184 0.88 -18.16 -11.76
CA PRO A 184 1.15 -19.57 -11.97
C PRO A 184 1.81 -19.72 -13.36
N ALA A 185 3.14 -19.71 -13.41
CA ALA A 185 3.91 -20.22 -14.53
C ALA A 185 4.19 -21.69 -14.26
N ASP A 186 4.30 -22.52 -15.30
CA ASP A 186 4.51 -23.96 -15.23
C ASP A 186 5.53 -24.32 -14.14
N GLU A 187 5.17 -25.31 -13.31
CA GLU A 187 5.95 -25.81 -12.18
C GLU A 187 7.44 -25.95 -12.57
N GLY A 188 8.34 -25.19 -11.94
CA GLY A 188 9.77 -25.48 -12.00
C GLY A 188 10.74 -24.36 -12.41
N LEU A 189 10.30 -23.11 -12.63
CA LEU A 189 11.24 -22.00 -12.76
C LEU A 189 11.61 -21.45 -11.37
N ASP A 190 12.77 -21.88 -10.88
CA ASP A 190 13.48 -21.34 -9.70
C ASP A 190 13.96 -19.87 -9.87
N ALA A 191 13.47 -19.16 -10.87
CA ALA A 191 13.83 -17.78 -11.11
C ALA A 191 12.86 -16.86 -10.40
N LEU A 192 13.35 -16.27 -9.31
CA LEU A 192 12.82 -15.08 -8.64
C LEU A 192 12.83 -13.82 -9.52
N GLU A 193 12.59 -13.94 -10.83
CA GLU A 193 12.31 -12.82 -11.71
C GLU A 193 10.85 -12.41 -11.53
N HIS A 194 10.66 -11.37 -10.71
CA HIS A 194 9.44 -10.58 -10.71
C HIS A 194 9.21 -10.11 -12.13
N ASP A 195 8.10 -10.54 -12.73
CA ASP A 195 7.87 -10.36 -14.16
C ASP A 195 7.82 -8.85 -14.45
N SER A 196 8.91 -8.31 -15.03
CA SER A 196 9.01 -6.90 -15.48
C SER A 196 7.75 -6.50 -16.25
N LYS A 197 7.16 -7.45 -16.99
CA LYS A 197 5.94 -7.23 -17.78
C LYS A 197 4.72 -6.90 -16.92
N LEU A 198 4.60 -7.42 -15.69
CA LEU A 198 3.49 -7.08 -14.78
C LEU A 198 3.60 -5.64 -14.28
N PHE A 199 4.82 -5.20 -13.98
CA PHE A 199 5.10 -3.81 -13.65
C PHE A 199 4.91 -2.89 -14.86
N GLU A 200 5.43 -3.25 -16.04
CA GLU A 200 5.20 -2.52 -17.29
C GLU A 200 3.71 -2.34 -17.56
N THR A 201 2.92 -3.41 -17.42
CA THR A 201 1.45 -3.36 -17.57
C THR A 201 0.82 -2.42 -16.55
N ALA A 202 1.28 -2.45 -15.29
CA ALA A 202 0.79 -1.55 -14.26
C ALA A 202 1.08 -0.08 -14.61
N ILE A 203 2.31 0.22 -15.01
CA ILE A 203 2.72 1.57 -15.43
C ILE A 203 1.92 2.04 -16.64
N ASP A 204 1.72 1.17 -17.62
CA ASP A 204 0.94 1.46 -18.82
C ASP A 204 -0.50 1.87 -18.49
N ILE A 205 -1.16 1.09 -17.61
CA ILE A 205 -2.52 1.39 -17.13
C ILE A 205 -2.56 2.72 -16.38
N PHE A 206 -1.61 2.95 -15.48
CA PHE A 206 -1.52 4.22 -14.75
C PHE A 206 -1.35 5.41 -15.71
N ARG A 207 -0.50 5.26 -16.72
CA ARG A 207 -0.27 6.26 -17.78
C ARG A 207 -1.54 6.53 -18.57
N ARG A 208 -2.29 5.51 -19.01
CA ARG A 208 -3.58 5.70 -19.71
C ARG A 208 -4.62 6.43 -18.87
N ILE A 209 -4.65 6.20 -17.55
CA ILE A 209 -5.61 6.86 -16.66
C ILE A 209 -5.24 8.33 -16.41
N THR A 210 -3.96 8.60 -16.16
CA THR A 210 -3.50 9.91 -15.65
C THR A 210 -2.95 10.84 -16.75
N ASN A 211 -2.50 10.26 -17.86
CA ASN A 211 -1.95 10.95 -19.01
C ASN A 211 -2.26 10.23 -20.34
N PRO A 212 -3.54 10.13 -20.73
CA PRO A 212 -3.93 9.49 -21.98
C PRO A 212 -3.36 10.23 -23.19
N ALA A 213 -2.77 9.48 -24.12
CA ALA A 213 -2.36 9.95 -25.44
C ALA A 213 -3.56 10.02 -26.39
N HIS A 214 -3.42 10.76 -27.50
CA HIS A 214 -4.41 10.73 -28.56
C HIS A 214 -4.54 9.30 -29.11
N GLY A 215 -5.75 8.74 -29.07
CA GLY A 215 -6.05 7.38 -29.51
C GLY A 215 -6.07 6.33 -28.40
N ASP A 216 -5.71 6.66 -27.16
CA ASP A 216 -5.90 5.74 -26.03
C ASP A 216 -7.39 5.48 -25.81
N THR A 217 -7.77 4.21 -25.71
CA THR A 217 -9.12 3.82 -25.30
C THR A 217 -9.32 4.16 -23.82
N GLU A 218 -10.44 4.81 -23.49
CA GLU A 218 -10.79 5.10 -22.11
C GLU A 218 -10.97 3.79 -21.32
N LEU A 219 -10.18 3.63 -20.26
CA LEU A 219 -10.30 2.50 -19.37
C LEU A 219 -11.47 2.72 -18.41
N THR A 220 -12.41 1.78 -18.41
CA THR A 220 -13.57 1.77 -17.52
C THR A 220 -13.54 0.56 -16.61
N ILE A 221 -14.32 0.64 -15.52
CA ILE A 221 -14.58 -0.50 -14.65
C ILE A 221 -16.06 -0.56 -14.30
N ILE A 222 -16.59 -1.77 -14.14
CA ILE A 222 -17.93 -1.97 -13.63
C ILE A 222 -17.87 -1.74 -12.10
N GLU A 223 -18.70 -0.83 -11.58
CA GLU A 223 -18.63 -0.44 -10.16
C GLU A 223 -19.02 -1.59 -9.21
N ASP A 224 -19.91 -2.46 -9.65
CA ASP A 224 -20.39 -3.62 -8.89
C ASP A 224 -20.65 -4.79 -9.84
N ASP A 225 -19.59 -5.50 -10.25
CA ASP A 225 -19.65 -6.63 -11.20
C ASP A 225 -20.66 -7.72 -10.81
N PHE A 226 -21.20 -7.69 -9.58
CA PHE A 226 -22.12 -8.66 -9.05
C PHE A 226 -23.59 -8.22 -9.16
N LYS A 227 -23.88 -7.02 -9.67
CA LYS A 227 -25.25 -6.54 -9.92
C LYS A 227 -25.57 -6.52 -11.42
N PRO A 228 -26.78 -6.99 -11.84
CA PRO A 228 -27.17 -7.09 -13.25
C PRO A 228 -27.26 -5.77 -14.04
N ARG A 229 -27.16 -4.60 -13.37
CA ARG A 229 -27.34 -3.26 -13.97
C ARG A 229 -26.26 -2.26 -13.55
N SER A 230 -25.06 -2.76 -13.28
CA SER A 230 -23.97 -1.91 -12.83
C SER A 230 -23.47 -0.99 -13.93
N ARG A 231 -23.25 0.26 -13.54
CA ARG A 231 -22.73 1.29 -14.45
C ARG A 231 -21.24 1.07 -14.67
N GLN A 232 -20.80 1.34 -15.89
CA GLN A 232 -19.39 1.56 -16.15
C GLN A 232 -19.03 2.93 -15.58
N ALA A 233 -17.98 2.98 -14.77
CA ALA A 233 -17.45 4.22 -14.24
C ALA A 233 -16.05 4.47 -14.81
N PRO A 234 -15.77 5.69 -15.28
CA PRO A 234 -14.46 6.06 -15.80
C PRO A 234 -13.43 6.04 -14.66
N LEU A 235 -12.25 5.47 -14.92
CA LEU A 235 -11.19 5.34 -13.89
C LEU A 235 -10.54 6.66 -13.49
N ARG A 236 -10.80 7.73 -14.25
CA ARG A 236 -10.23 9.06 -14.06
C ARG A 236 -11.01 9.92 -13.05
N ASP A 237 -12.14 9.45 -12.53
CA ASP A 237 -12.90 10.21 -11.52
C ASP A 237 -12.16 10.30 -10.19
N MET A 238 -11.41 11.39 -10.01
CA MET A 238 -10.58 11.66 -8.82
C MET A 238 -11.38 12.15 -7.61
N SER A 239 -12.71 12.26 -7.69
CA SER A 239 -13.55 12.69 -6.56
C SER A 239 -13.70 11.62 -5.46
N ALA A 240 -13.40 10.37 -5.79
CA ALA A 240 -13.46 9.23 -4.88
C ALA A 240 -12.26 9.19 -3.90
N SER A 241 -12.41 8.45 -2.80
CA SER A 241 -11.33 8.26 -1.83
C SER A 241 -10.11 7.54 -2.44
N TYR A 242 -8.92 7.76 -1.87
CA TYR A 242 -7.67 7.10 -2.29
C TYR A 242 -7.83 5.57 -2.35
N LYS A 243 -8.47 4.97 -1.35
CA LYS A 243 -8.73 3.52 -1.29
C LYS A 243 -9.57 3.08 -2.50
N THR A 244 -10.66 3.79 -2.78
CA THR A 244 -11.56 3.44 -3.88
C THR A 244 -10.86 3.57 -5.23
N LEU A 245 -10.13 4.67 -5.46
CA LEU A 245 -9.35 4.86 -6.69
C LEU A 245 -8.31 3.77 -6.88
N LEU A 246 -7.50 3.52 -5.84
CA LEU A 246 -6.45 2.50 -5.84
C LEU A 246 -7.01 1.12 -6.22
N TRP A 247 -8.08 0.67 -5.58
CA TRP A 247 -8.62 -0.66 -5.83
C TRP A 247 -9.34 -0.78 -7.17
N ARG A 248 -9.92 0.30 -7.70
CA ARG A 248 -10.43 0.33 -9.09
C ARG A 248 -9.27 0.14 -10.08
N TRP A 249 -8.16 0.83 -9.89
CA TRP A 249 -6.99 0.71 -10.77
C TRP A 249 -6.33 -0.67 -10.67
N LEU A 250 -6.16 -1.20 -9.45
CA LEU A 250 -5.62 -2.56 -9.23
C LEU A 250 -6.48 -3.64 -9.88
N LYS A 251 -7.81 -3.51 -9.82
CA LYS A 251 -8.71 -4.48 -10.45
C LYS A 251 -8.57 -4.46 -11.97
N VAL A 252 -8.43 -3.28 -12.58
CA VAL A 252 -8.13 -3.16 -14.02
C VAL A 252 -6.78 -3.77 -14.36
N TRP A 253 -5.76 -3.56 -13.52
CA TRP A 253 -4.47 -4.24 -13.69
C TRP A 253 -4.58 -5.76 -13.63
N ILE A 254 -5.29 -6.32 -12.65
CA ILE A 254 -5.50 -7.78 -12.56
C ILE A 254 -6.14 -8.32 -13.85
N LEU A 255 -7.14 -7.62 -14.39
CA LEU A 255 -7.84 -8.03 -15.62
C LEU A 255 -6.99 -7.91 -16.89
N ASN A 256 -6.00 -7.01 -16.91
CA ASN A 256 -5.17 -6.75 -18.11
C ASN A 256 -3.78 -7.38 -18.04
N SER A 257 -3.40 -7.98 -16.91
CA SER A 257 -2.06 -8.55 -16.68
C SER A 257 -2.00 -10.08 -16.83
N GLY A 258 -3.05 -10.70 -17.39
CA GLY A 258 -3.13 -12.16 -17.52
C GLY A 258 -3.30 -12.89 -16.18
N ARG A 259 -3.88 -12.20 -15.19
CA ARG A 259 -4.12 -12.71 -13.81
C ARG A 259 -5.58 -13.11 -13.59
N ASP A 260 -6.23 -13.68 -14.62
CA ASP A 260 -7.64 -14.11 -14.55
C ASP A 260 -7.91 -15.14 -13.43
N TYR A 261 -6.90 -15.93 -13.05
CA TYR A 261 -7.01 -16.83 -11.91
C TYR A 261 -7.31 -16.10 -10.60
N LEU A 262 -6.81 -14.87 -10.42
CA LEU A 262 -7.16 -14.07 -9.24
C LEU A 262 -8.63 -13.72 -9.28
N ARG A 263 -9.14 -13.30 -10.45
CA ARG A 263 -10.56 -13.00 -10.64
C ARG A 263 -11.44 -14.20 -10.28
N ILE A 264 -11.09 -15.37 -10.81
CA ILE A 264 -11.87 -16.61 -10.63
C ILE A 264 -11.85 -17.08 -9.16
N ASN A 265 -10.71 -16.99 -8.48
CA ASN A 265 -10.55 -17.58 -7.15
C ASN A 265 -10.79 -16.60 -6.00
N PHE A 266 -10.59 -15.30 -6.20
CA PHE A 266 -10.66 -14.29 -5.14
C PHE A 266 -11.67 -13.17 -5.41
N PHE A 267 -12.15 -12.97 -6.65
CA PHE A 267 -13.10 -11.91 -7.00
C PHE A 267 -14.40 -12.44 -7.64
N TYR A 268 -14.81 -13.67 -7.31
CA TYR A 268 -16.00 -14.31 -7.90
C TYR A 268 -17.32 -13.82 -7.29
N ASN A 269 -17.31 -13.22 -6.09
CA ASN A 269 -18.48 -12.56 -5.52
C ASN A 269 -18.10 -11.34 -4.66
N HIS A 270 -19.12 -10.63 -4.16
CA HIS A 270 -18.91 -9.45 -3.32
C HIS A 270 -18.10 -9.76 -2.04
N TYR A 271 -18.41 -10.89 -1.38
CA TYR A 271 -17.74 -11.29 -0.15
C TYR A 271 -16.27 -11.61 -0.39
N SER A 272 -15.96 -12.36 -1.45
CA SER A 272 -14.59 -12.75 -1.77
C SER A 272 -13.74 -11.54 -2.12
N ASN A 273 -14.30 -10.60 -2.88
CA ASN A 273 -13.68 -9.33 -3.19
C ASN A 273 -13.36 -8.55 -1.89
N GLN A 274 -14.33 -8.42 -0.98
CA GLN A 274 -14.09 -7.73 0.30
C GLN A 274 -13.04 -8.40 1.18
N ALA A 275 -12.99 -9.74 1.20
CA ALA A 275 -11.98 -10.48 1.94
C ALA A 275 -10.58 -10.21 1.39
N PHE A 276 -10.41 -10.31 0.07
CA PHE A 276 -9.13 -10.04 -0.60
C PHE A 276 -8.65 -8.62 -0.36
N LEU A 277 -9.51 -7.62 -0.62
CA LEU A 277 -9.21 -6.20 -0.42
C LEU A 277 -8.80 -5.93 1.03
N SER A 278 -9.56 -6.45 2.00
CA SER A 278 -9.30 -6.20 3.40
C SER A 278 -7.97 -6.82 3.85
N PHE A 279 -7.68 -8.05 3.41
CA PHE A 279 -6.43 -8.72 3.72
C PHE A 279 -5.22 -7.95 3.18
N PHE A 280 -5.21 -7.58 1.89
CA PHE A 280 -4.07 -6.86 1.31
C PHE A 280 -3.92 -5.43 1.84
N ASN A 281 -5.03 -4.73 2.14
CA ASN A 281 -4.93 -3.44 2.84
C ASN A 281 -4.21 -3.61 4.19
N LYS A 282 -4.50 -4.70 4.89
CA LYS A 282 -3.92 -4.98 6.18
C LYS A 282 -2.46 -5.42 6.11
N LEU A 283 -2.13 -6.30 5.17
CA LEU A 283 -0.74 -6.70 4.88
C LEU A 283 0.13 -5.48 4.54
N PHE A 284 -0.41 -4.54 3.76
CA PHE A 284 0.26 -3.27 3.50
C PHE A 284 0.52 -2.47 4.80
N CYS A 285 -0.50 -2.30 5.64
CA CYS A 285 -0.38 -1.58 6.91
C CYS A 285 0.66 -2.20 7.85
N LEU A 286 0.71 -3.53 7.93
CA LEU A 286 1.67 -4.27 8.78
C LEU A 286 3.12 -4.15 8.26
N SER A 287 3.30 -4.03 6.96
CA SER A 287 4.62 -4.10 6.33
C SER A 287 5.26 -2.72 6.06
N ILE A 288 4.47 -1.66 5.92
CA ILE A 288 4.96 -0.39 5.36
C ILE A 288 6.08 0.27 6.16
N LYS A 289 6.02 0.23 7.50
CA LYS A 289 7.06 0.80 8.37
C LYS A 289 8.39 0.07 8.20
N GLY A 290 8.35 -1.26 8.14
CA GLY A 290 9.55 -2.07 7.93
C GLY A 290 10.15 -1.85 6.56
N ASN A 291 9.31 -1.85 5.54
CA ASN A 291 9.72 -1.59 4.16
C ASN A 291 10.36 -0.20 4.02
N ASN A 292 9.79 0.83 4.66
CA ASN A 292 10.40 2.16 4.69
C ASN A 292 11.77 2.17 5.37
N ARG A 293 11.90 1.50 6.53
CA ARG A 293 13.14 1.43 7.30
C ARG A 293 14.25 0.75 6.50
N ARG A 294 13.97 -0.42 5.93
CA ARG A 294 14.93 -1.17 5.10
C ARG A 294 15.39 -0.37 3.89
N LEU A 295 14.47 0.36 3.26
CA LEU A 295 14.79 1.23 2.14
C LEU A 295 15.75 2.37 2.54
N LEU A 296 15.59 2.93 3.74
CA LEU A 296 16.52 3.94 4.28
C LEU A 296 17.89 3.34 4.61
N GLU A 297 17.92 2.20 5.30
CA GLU A 297 19.16 1.49 5.65
C GLU A 297 19.96 1.11 4.40
N SER A 298 19.28 0.59 3.38
CA SER A 298 19.88 0.23 2.10
C SER A 298 20.40 1.46 1.35
N SER A 299 19.66 2.57 1.37
CA SER A 299 20.10 3.83 0.75
C SER A 299 21.36 4.38 1.42
N ALA A 300 21.47 4.25 2.75
CA ALA A 300 22.66 4.66 3.50
C ALA A 300 23.88 3.76 3.22
N ALA A 301 23.66 2.45 3.08
CA ALA A 301 24.72 1.51 2.73
C ALA A 301 25.32 1.79 1.33
N ILE A 302 24.50 2.16 0.35
CA ILE A 302 24.95 2.49 -1.02
C ILE A 302 25.84 3.74 -1.04
N ILE A 303 25.58 4.73 -0.17
CA ILE A 303 26.39 5.95 -0.06
C ILE A 303 27.77 5.63 0.55
N HIS A 304 27.83 4.77 1.56
CA HIS A 304 29.08 4.41 2.22
C HIS A 304 30.03 3.54 1.38
N VAL A 305 29.50 2.74 0.45
CA VAL A 305 30.33 1.92 -0.47
C VAL A 305 30.91 2.75 -1.63
N SER A 306 30.37 3.95 -1.86
CA SER A 306 30.80 4.86 -2.94
C SER A 306 31.78 5.95 -2.46
N SER A 307 32.25 5.86 -1.20
CA SER A 307 33.19 6.77 -0.55
C SER A 307 34.57 6.13 -0.44
#